data_AF-A0A1A8G9V2-F1
#
_entry.id   AF-A0A1A8G9V2-F1
#
_cell.length_a   1.000
_cell.length_b   1.000
_cell.length_c   1.000
_cell.angle_alpha   90.00
_cell.angle_beta   90.00
_cell.angle_gamma   90.00
#
_symmetry.space_group_name_H-M   'P 1'
#
loop_
_entity.id
_entity.type
_entity.pdbx_description
1 polymer ?
#
loop_
_entity_poly.entity_id
_entity_poly.type
_entity_poly.pdbx_seq_one_letter_code
_entity_poly.pdbx_strand_id
1 'polypeptide(L)'
;VKLSSLNLDDHARKKMLKLVGDRYCKDSGILTIMADSCPLRQQNYDYAMYLLTVLYHESWKIETWEAEKTRADMEEYIWEDSPSQKNLLDLLLRTKVAGEGGDEEVREQLLERREVQEYKDSVVRLKNEGENESSLARYKEAVRKVLNL
;
A
#
# COMPACT_ATOMS: atom_id res chain seq x y z
N VAL A 1 -10.52 3.39 20.52
CA VAL A 1 -10.72 4.63 19.75
C VAL A 1 -10.76 4.29 18.27
N LYS A 2 -11.67 4.85 17.46
CA LYS A 2 -11.66 4.63 16.00
C LYS A 2 -10.52 5.45 15.38
N LEU A 3 -9.74 4.87 14.47
CA LEU A 3 -8.68 5.65 13.81
C LEU A 3 -9.25 6.76 12.92
N SER A 4 -10.44 6.56 12.33
CA SER A 4 -11.11 7.56 11.50
C SER A 4 -11.57 8.81 12.24
N SER A 5 -11.65 8.78 13.58
CA SER A 5 -11.95 9.98 14.37
C SER A 5 -10.71 10.81 14.71
N LEU A 6 -9.51 10.30 14.43
CA LEU A 6 -8.26 11.03 14.62
C LEU A 6 -7.90 11.77 13.32
N ASN A 7 -7.39 12.98 13.45
CA ASN A 7 -6.88 13.74 12.32
C ASN A 7 -5.49 13.21 11.95
N LEU A 8 -5.42 12.21 11.09
CA LEU A 8 -4.18 11.59 10.63
C LEU A 8 -4.11 11.68 9.11
N ASP A 9 -2.93 12.00 8.58
CA ASP A 9 -2.66 11.85 7.15
C ASP A 9 -2.35 10.37 6.81
N ASP A 10 -2.10 10.08 5.52
CA ASP A 10 -1.85 8.70 5.08
C ASP A 10 -0.55 8.14 5.70
N HIS A 11 0.49 8.98 5.83
CA HIS A 11 1.77 8.61 6.44
C HIS A 11 1.58 8.26 7.92
N ALA A 12 1.02 9.17 8.71
CA ALA A 12 0.82 9.00 10.14
C ALA A 12 -0.12 7.83 10.42
N ARG A 13 -1.16 7.64 9.60
CA ARG A 13 -2.03 6.46 9.72
C ARG A 13 -1.26 5.16 9.52
N LYS A 14 -0.49 5.02 8.43
CA LYS A 14 0.32 3.82 8.14
C LYS A 14 1.38 3.59 9.22
N LYS A 15 2.07 4.65 9.65
CA LYS A 15 3.06 4.57 10.74
C LYS A 15 2.43 4.15 12.07
N MET A 16 1.28 4.73 12.42
CA MET A 16 0.54 4.37 13.63
C MET A 16 0.09 2.90 13.60
N LEU A 17 -0.39 2.40 12.45
CA LEU A 17 -0.76 0.98 12.32
C LEU A 17 0.43 0.04 12.60
N LYS A 18 1.61 0.36 12.06
CA LYS A 18 2.84 -0.40 12.32
C LYS A 18 3.30 -0.31 13.78
N LEU A 19 3.24 0.86 14.40
CA LEU A 19 3.66 1.06 15.80
C LEU A 19 2.78 0.29 16.78
N VAL A 20 1.49 0.21 16.49
CA VAL A 20 0.51 -0.30 17.44
C VAL A 20 0.25 -1.81 17.29
N GLY A 21 0.53 -2.36 16.10
CA GLY A 21 0.52 -3.81 15.85
C GLY A 21 -0.83 -4.45 16.16
N ASP A 22 -0.82 -5.50 16.99
CA ASP A 22 -1.99 -6.35 17.30
C ASP A 22 -3.10 -5.64 18.08
N ARG A 23 -2.83 -4.44 18.59
CA ARG A 23 -3.81 -3.62 19.34
C ARG A 23 -4.84 -2.96 18.41
N TYR A 24 -4.64 -2.99 17.10
CA TYR A 24 -5.57 -2.48 16.11
C TYR A 24 -6.32 -3.60 15.38
N CYS A 25 -7.65 -3.49 15.34
CA CYS A 25 -8.50 -4.39 14.57
C CYS A 25 -8.83 -3.77 13.21
N LYS A 26 -8.37 -4.41 12.12
CA LYS A 26 -8.60 -3.95 10.73
C LYS A 26 -10.09 -3.91 10.36
N ASP A 27 -10.88 -4.88 10.83
CA ASP A 27 -12.30 -5.00 10.47
C ASP A 27 -13.17 -3.94 11.13
N SER A 28 -12.93 -3.66 12.42
CA SER A 28 -13.71 -2.67 13.18
C SER A 28 -13.14 -1.25 13.09
N GLY A 29 -11.87 -1.11 12.66
CA GLY A 29 -11.15 0.16 12.64
C GLY A 29 -10.86 0.72 14.04
N ILE A 30 -10.89 -0.13 15.07
CA ILE A 30 -10.74 0.26 16.48
C ILE A 30 -9.34 -0.06 16.98
N LEU A 31 -8.70 0.95 17.55
CA LEU A 31 -7.50 0.85 18.37
C LEU A 31 -7.88 0.60 19.84
N THR A 32 -7.31 -0.46 20.43
CA THR A 32 -7.51 -0.86 21.83
C THR A 32 -6.20 -0.74 22.61
N ILE A 33 -6.16 0.16 23.60
CA ILE A 33 -5.02 0.30 24.51
C ILE A 33 -5.44 -0.24 25.87
N MET A 34 -4.80 -1.33 26.30
CA MET A 34 -4.95 -1.88 27.64
C MET A 34 -3.81 -1.39 28.53
N ALA A 35 -4.15 -0.86 29.69
CA ALA A 35 -3.22 -0.38 30.71
C ALA A 35 -3.64 -0.95 32.08
N ASP A 36 -2.76 -1.79 32.64
CA ASP A 36 -2.96 -2.51 33.91
C ASP A 36 -1.75 -2.39 34.84
N SER A 37 -0.76 -1.56 34.48
CA SER A 37 0.54 -1.50 35.15
C SER A 37 0.50 -0.75 36.48
N CYS A 38 -0.46 0.14 36.69
CA CYS A 38 -0.57 0.95 37.91
C CYS A 38 -1.61 0.40 38.90
N PRO A 39 -1.41 0.54 40.23
CA PRO A 39 -2.38 0.08 41.22
C PRO A 39 -3.72 0.84 41.18
N LEU A 40 -3.69 2.14 40.88
CA LEU A 40 -4.88 2.97 40.83
C LEU A 40 -5.44 3.03 39.40
N ARG A 41 -6.76 2.87 39.28
CA ARG A 41 -7.47 2.98 38.00
C ARG A 41 -7.25 4.33 37.31
N GLN A 42 -7.17 5.42 38.08
CA GLN A 42 -6.92 6.75 37.54
C GLN A 42 -5.55 6.85 36.86
N GLN A 43 -4.51 6.26 37.47
CA GLN A 43 -3.17 6.23 36.88
C GLN A 43 -3.14 5.44 35.57
N ASN A 44 -3.83 4.30 35.51
CA ASN A 44 -3.95 3.53 34.26
C ASN A 44 -4.70 4.31 33.17
N TYR A 45 -5.71 5.09 33.54
CA TYR A 45 -6.42 5.95 32.59
C TYR A 45 -5.52 7.05 32.04
N ASP A 46 -4.81 7.77 32.92
CA ASP A 46 -3.89 8.84 32.53
C ASP A 46 -2.74 8.28 31.68
N TYR A 47 -2.25 7.08 32.01
CA TYR A 47 -1.23 6.38 31.23
C TYR A 47 -1.74 5.97 29.84
N ALA A 48 -2.96 5.44 29.73
CA ALA A 48 -3.55 5.10 28.43
C ALA A 48 -3.74 6.35 27.55
N MET A 49 -4.15 7.47 28.14
CA MET A 49 -4.26 8.76 27.44
C MET A 49 -2.89 9.30 27.00
N TYR A 50 -1.87 9.17 27.86
CA TYR A 50 -0.49 9.51 27.51
C TYR A 50 -0.01 8.68 26.32
N LEU A 51 -0.19 7.35 26.35
CA LEU A 51 0.19 6.46 25.25
C LEU A 51 -0.48 6.86 23.93
N LEU A 52 -1.79 7.15 23.96
CA LEU A 52 -2.52 7.60 22.78
C LEU A 52 -1.93 8.91 22.22
N THR A 53 -1.59 9.85 23.11
CA THR A 53 -1.03 11.16 22.74
C THR A 53 0.36 11.01 22.12
N VAL A 54 1.23 10.20 22.73
CA VAL A 54 2.57 9.93 22.19
C VAL A 54 2.49 9.23 20.85
N LEU A 55 1.67 8.18 20.72
CA LEU A 55 1.48 7.47 19.45
C LEU A 55 1.01 8.42 18.35
N TYR A 56 0.08 9.33 18.67
CA TYR A 56 -0.36 10.34 17.73
C TYR A 56 0.81 11.24 17.31
N HIS A 57 1.52 11.89 18.24
CA HIS A 57 2.60 12.80 17.86
C HIS A 57 3.78 12.12 17.17
N GLU A 58 4.16 10.91 17.59
CA GLU A 58 5.23 10.13 16.95
C GLU A 58 4.85 9.64 15.54
N SER A 59 3.57 9.40 15.30
CA SER A 59 3.09 9.03 13.96
C SER A 59 3.26 10.16 12.94
N TRP A 60 3.18 11.42 13.37
CA TRP A 60 3.37 12.59 12.50
C TRP A 60 4.83 12.92 12.20
N LYS A 61 5.77 12.43 13.01
CA LYS A 61 7.19 12.66 12.78
C LYS A 61 7.67 11.76 11.65
N ILE A 62 8.51 12.30 10.76
CA ILE A 62 9.18 11.52 9.70
C ILE A 62 10.65 11.43 10.08
N GLU A 63 11.09 10.21 10.38
CA GLU A 63 12.49 9.94 10.71
C GLU A 63 13.30 9.54 9.46
N THR A 64 14.61 9.70 9.50
CA THR A 64 15.50 9.45 8.36
C THR A 64 15.47 8.00 7.87
N TRP A 65 15.35 7.05 8.79
CA TRP A 65 15.29 5.62 8.48
C TRP A 65 13.97 5.21 7.80
N GLU A 66 12.93 6.04 7.83
CA GLU A 66 11.68 5.74 7.13
C GLU A 66 11.86 5.79 5.61
N ALA A 67 12.89 6.49 5.12
CA ALA A 67 13.27 6.47 3.71
C ALA A 67 13.91 5.13 3.29
N GLU A 68 14.41 4.33 4.24
CA GLU A 68 15.00 3.01 3.98
C GLU A 68 13.94 1.90 3.86
N LYS A 69 12.64 2.26 3.90
CA LYS A 69 11.51 1.34 3.83
C LYS A 69 11.57 0.48 2.55
N THR A 70 11.58 -0.83 2.72
CA THR A 70 11.61 -1.76 1.59
C THR A 70 10.19 -2.07 1.08
N ARG A 71 10.09 -2.70 -0.09
CA ARG A 71 8.79 -3.13 -0.64
C ARG A 71 8.09 -4.19 0.22
N ALA A 72 8.85 -5.00 0.95
CA ALA A 72 8.28 -5.99 1.86
C ALA A 72 7.59 -5.33 3.05
N ASP A 73 7.98 -4.10 3.40
CA ASP A 73 7.41 -3.34 4.51
C ASP A 73 6.13 -2.57 4.13
N MET A 74 5.87 -2.43 2.83
CA MET A 74 4.67 -1.79 2.31
C MET A 74 3.43 -2.62 2.63
N GLU A 75 2.41 -1.96 3.17
CA GLU A 75 1.15 -2.60 3.55
C GLU A 75 0.24 -2.86 2.34
N GLU A 76 0.44 -2.06 1.30
CA GLU A 76 -0.30 -2.10 0.05
C GLU A 76 0.70 -2.33 -1.08
N TYR A 77 0.28 -3.11 -2.06
CA TYR A 77 1.00 -3.27 -3.30
C TYR A 77 0.88 -1.99 -4.13
N ILE A 78 2.03 -1.38 -4.38
CA ILE A 78 2.19 -0.25 -5.31
C ILE A 78 2.77 -0.80 -6.61
N TRP A 79 2.08 -0.56 -7.71
CA TRP A 79 2.52 -1.05 -9.02
C TRP A 79 3.69 -0.27 -9.61
N GLU A 80 3.86 0.99 -9.21
CA GLU A 80 4.96 1.84 -9.67
C GLU A 80 6.31 1.29 -9.17
N ASP A 81 7.27 1.26 -10.09
CA ASP A 81 8.57 0.60 -10.01
C ASP A 81 8.53 -0.92 -9.74
N SER A 82 7.35 -1.54 -9.70
CA SER A 82 7.18 -2.95 -9.34
C SER A 82 7.84 -3.90 -10.36
N PRO A 83 8.18 -5.15 -9.95
CA PRO A 83 8.65 -6.16 -10.91
C PRO A 83 7.62 -6.44 -12.01
N SER A 84 6.31 -6.31 -11.72
CA SER A 84 5.24 -6.47 -12.71
C SER A 84 5.35 -5.40 -13.80
N GLN A 85 5.54 -4.14 -13.43
CA GLN A 85 5.73 -3.05 -14.39
C GLN A 85 6.98 -3.28 -15.25
N LYS A 86 8.11 -3.64 -14.63
CA LYS A 86 9.37 -3.90 -15.36
C LYS A 86 9.24 -5.05 -16.36
N ASN A 87 8.61 -6.15 -15.95
CA ASN A 87 8.39 -7.30 -16.82
C ASN A 87 7.43 -6.98 -17.97
N LEU A 88 6.39 -6.21 -17.71
CA LEU A 88 5.45 -5.78 -18.74
C LEU A 88 6.13 -4.89 -19.79
N LEU A 89 6.92 -3.91 -19.34
CA LEU A 89 7.67 -3.03 -20.21
C LEU A 89 8.71 -3.81 -21.04
N ASP A 90 9.47 -4.72 -20.43
CA ASP A 90 10.41 -5.59 -21.15
C ASP A 90 9.70 -6.44 -22.21
N LEU A 91 8.55 -7.01 -21.89
CA LEU A 91 7.75 -7.77 -22.86
C LEU A 91 7.27 -6.88 -24.01
N LEU A 92 6.68 -5.72 -23.68
CA LEU A 92 6.17 -4.79 -24.69
C LEU A 92 7.28 -4.27 -25.60
N LEU A 93 8.44 -3.93 -25.05
CA LEU A 93 9.62 -3.53 -25.82
C LEU A 93 10.05 -4.65 -26.77
N ARG A 94 10.13 -5.90 -26.32
CA ARG A 94 10.44 -7.06 -27.18
C ARG A 94 9.43 -7.26 -28.31
N THR A 95 8.15 -7.05 -28.05
CA THR A 95 7.11 -7.11 -29.11
C THR A 95 7.13 -5.90 -30.05
N LYS A 96 7.74 -4.78 -29.63
CA LYS A 96 7.77 -3.48 -30.32
C LYS A 96 9.09 -3.19 -31.04
N VAL A 97 10.04 -4.13 -31.15
CA VAL A 97 11.33 -4.03 -31.88
C VAL A 97 11.19 -3.65 -33.38
N ALA A 98 10.02 -3.22 -33.85
CA ALA A 98 9.78 -2.62 -35.17
C ALA A 98 9.67 -1.08 -35.17
N GLY A 99 9.95 -0.34 -34.08
CA GLY A 99 9.83 1.13 -34.06
C GLY A 99 10.98 1.85 -33.35
N GLU A 100 11.67 2.72 -34.10
CA GLU A 100 12.75 3.59 -33.65
C GLU A 100 12.25 4.70 -32.70
N GLY A 101 12.81 4.80 -31.51
CA GLY A 101 12.54 5.85 -30.52
C GLY A 101 13.31 5.63 -29.22
N GLY A 102 13.67 6.71 -28.50
CA GLY A 102 14.43 6.63 -27.26
C GLY A 102 13.72 5.82 -26.16
N ASP A 103 14.49 5.05 -25.40
CA ASP A 103 13.99 4.01 -24.50
C ASP A 103 13.10 4.54 -23.35
N GLU A 104 13.21 5.83 -22.98
CA GLU A 104 12.39 6.45 -21.93
C GLU A 104 11.05 7.01 -22.45
N GLU A 105 11.05 7.75 -23.55
CA GLU A 105 9.82 8.30 -24.16
C GLU A 105 8.87 7.17 -24.60
N VAL A 106 9.43 6.06 -25.10
CA VAL A 106 8.66 4.88 -25.47
C VAL A 106 8.01 4.24 -24.23
N ARG A 107 8.68 4.24 -23.07
CA ARG A 107 8.10 3.70 -21.83
C ARG A 107 6.92 4.52 -21.34
N GLU A 108 7.03 5.85 -21.36
CA GLU A 108 5.92 6.73 -20.95
C GLU A 108 4.69 6.51 -21.85
N GLN A 109 4.88 6.49 -23.17
CA GLN A 109 3.80 6.23 -24.13
C GLN A 109 3.17 4.83 -23.97
N LEU A 110 3.95 3.83 -23.55
CA LEU A 110 3.44 2.49 -23.27
C LEU A 110 2.61 2.45 -21.98
N LEU A 111 3.01 3.18 -20.94
CA LEU A 111 2.30 3.25 -19.66
C LEU A 111 0.95 3.97 -19.78
N GLU A 112 0.82 4.92 -20.71
CA GLU A 112 -0.43 5.65 -20.96
C GLU A 112 -1.49 4.81 -21.72
N ARG A 113 -1.13 3.64 -22.26
CA ARG A 113 -2.09 2.81 -22.97
C ARG A 113 -3.17 2.29 -22.03
N ARG A 114 -4.41 2.34 -22.52
CA ARG A 114 -5.59 1.82 -21.80
C ARG A 114 -5.42 0.36 -21.37
N GLU A 115 -4.83 -0.47 -22.22
CA GLU A 115 -4.56 -1.89 -21.93
C GLU A 115 -3.61 -2.07 -20.73
N VAL A 116 -2.59 -1.20 -20.63
CA VAL A 116 -1.61 -1.24 -19.54
C VAL A 116 -2.22 -0.71 -18.24
N GLN A 117 -3.09 0.30 -18.32
CA GLN A 117 -3.87 0.78 -17.17
C GLN A 117 -4.84 -0.29 -16.65
N GLU A 118 -5.57 -0.98 -17.53
CA GLU A 118 -6.45 -2.09 -17.15
C GLU A 118 -5.66 -3.23 -16.48
N TYR A 119 -4.46 -3.53 -17.00
CA TYR A 119 -3.55 -4.48 -16.37
C TYR A 119 -3.08 -4.01 -14.99
N LYS A 120 -2.62 -2.76 -14.86
CA LYS A 120 -2.23 -2.13 -13.57
C LYS A 120 -3.34 -2.31 -12.54
N ASP A 121 -4.56 -1.90 -12.88
CA ASP A 121 -5.71 -1.96 -11.99
C ASP A 121 -6.04 -3.40 -11.58
N SER A 122 -5.96 -4.34 -12.51
CA SER A 122 -6.21 -5.76 -12.23
C SER A 122 -5.19 -6.35 -11.24
N VAL A 123 -3.90 -6.00 -11.39
CA VAL A 123 -2.83 -6.47 -10.50
C VAL A 123 -2.94 -5.84 -9.12
N VAL A 124 -3.19 -4.53 -9.05
CA VAL A 124 -3.35 -3.80 -7.79
C VAL A 124 -4.51 -4.38 -6.99
N ARG A 125 -5.66 -4.62 -7.63
CA ARG A 125 -6.79 -5.27 -6.98
C ARG A 125 -6.47 -6.67 -6.51
N LEU A 126 -5.86 -7.49 -7.37
CA LEU A 126 -5.51 -8.86 -7.03
C LEU A 126 -4.58 -8.93 -5.81
N LYS A 127 -3.62 -8.02 -5.69
CA LYS A 127 -2.66 -7.99 -4.58
C LYS A 127 -3.20 -7.34 -3.31
N ASN A 128 -4.07 -6.34 -3.41
CA ASN A 128 -4.58 -5.61 -2.24
C ASN A 128 -5.91 -6.16 -1.70
N GLU A 129 -6.85 -6.51 -2.58
CA GLU A 129 -8.19 -6.99 -2.22
C GLU A 129 -8.21 -8.52 -2.03
N GLY A 130 -7.21 -9.22 -2.58
CA GLY A 130 -7.05 -10.67 -2.49
C GLY A 130 -7.47 -11.43 -3.75
N GLU A 131 -7.20 -12.74 -3.71
CA GLU A 131 -7.43 -13.66 -4.83
C GLU A 131 -8.87 -14.18 -4.80
N ASN A 132 -9.66 -13.78 -5.80
CA ASN A 132 -11.03 -14.22 -6.03
C ASN A 132 -11.19 -14.62 -7.50
N GLU A 133 -12.19 -15.44 -7.83
CA GLU A 133 -12.43 -15.89 -9.21
C GLU A 133 -12.65 -14.70 -10.18
N SER A 134 -13.34 -13.67 -9.71
CA SER A 134 -13.56 -12.44 -10.48
C SER A 134 -12.30 -11.60 -10.68
N SER A 135 -11.39 -11.55 -9.70
CA SER A 135 -10.12 -10.81 -9.83
C SER A 135 -9.16 -11.54 -10.76
N LEU A 136 -9.14 -12.88 -10.72
CA LEU A 136 -8.36 -13.71 -11.64
C LEU A 136 -8.90 -13.63 -13.09
N ALA A 137 -10.23 -13.65 -13.27
CA ALA A 137 -10.84 -13.50 -14.59
C ALA A 137 -10.49 -12.15 -15.25
N ARG A 138 -10.58 -11.06 -14.48
CA ARG A 138 -10.18 -9.71 -14.94
C ARG A 138 -8.71 -9.63 -15.29
N TYR A 139 -7.83 -10.19 -14.45
CA TYR A 139 -6.40 -10.25 -14.74
C TYR A 139 -6.12 -11.01 -16.05
N LYS A 140 -6.78 -12.16 -16.25
CA LYS A 140 -6.68 -12.94 -17.48
C LYS A 140 -7.10 -12.13 -18.72
N GLU A 141 -8.24 -11.45 -18.65
CA GLU A 141 -8.73 -10.60 -19.75
C GLU A 141 -7.78 -9.43 -20.04
N ALA A 142 -7.27 -8.76 -19.01
CA ALA A 142 -6.31 -7.67 -19.17
C ALA A 142 -5.01 -8.15 -19.83
N VAL A 143 -4.47 -9.29 -19.40
CA VAL A 143 -3.27 -9.89 -20.01
C VAL A 143 -3.52 -10.28 -21.47
N ARG A 144 -4.69 -10.84 -21.81
CA ARG A 144 -5.04 -11.17 -23.20
C ARG A 144 -5.06 -9.94 -24.10
N LYS A 145 -5.64 -8.84 -23.62
CA LYS A 145 -5.65 -7.57 -24.35
C LYS A 145 -4.23 -7.05 -24.59
N VAL A 146 -3.39 -7.01 -23.55
CA VAL A 146 -2.00 -6.52 -23.68
C VAL A 146 -1.18 -7.37 -24.64
N LEU A 147 -1.39 -8.69 -24.65
CA LEU A 147 -0.68 -9.62 -25.53
C LEU A 147 -1.32 -9.83 -26.91
N ASN A 148 -2.47 -9.19 -27.19
CA ASN A 148 -3.27 -9.39 -28.40
C ASN A 148 -3.64 -10.86 -28.69
N LEU A 149 -4.13 -11.59 -27.67
CA LEU A 149 -4.52 -13.02 -27.71
C LEU A 149 -6.03 -13.29 -27.56
#